data_AF-A0A6H0ZYM9-F1
#
_entry.id   AF-A0A6H0ZYM9-F1
#
_cell.length_a   1.000
_cell.length_b   1.000
_cell.length_c   1.000
_cell.angle_alpha   90.00
_cell.angle_beta   90.00
_cell.angle_gamma   90.00
#
_symmetry.space_group_name_H-M   'P 1'
#
loop_
_entity.id
_entity.type
_entity.pdbx_description
1 polymer ?
#
loop_
_entity_poly.entity_id
_entity_poly.type
_entity_poly.pdbx_seq_one_letter_code
_entity_poly.pdbx_strand_id
1 'polypeptide(L)'
;MRRTFLIAVSSAALALPASISTGHATVATTVAIARDGISVSQTYPMPARGKVAIVGHGYGHGHGMSQYGAEGAARQGLGWREIVGFYYPGTEVARDKGRIAVLISADTSPDVVVEHRSRLRVTKESTGVVHEVPDRGDGLWRLVPAKDPSRTKVQFHDGGWKRWMAFDGSVSFSAAGRPVRLRLGSSTQAYRGRLISAIPTPGSTDRDTVNSVDLDTYVRGVVPAEMPATWTPAAVQAQAVAARTYGAYEKAHPRAGHYQICDTTACQVYRGVSGEHPSADAAVRETRGRILTHQDEPAFTQFSSSSGGWTSANQFPYLPAKKDPYDGWSGNPNHTWRTSVDVSRIERAWPAIGNLRSIKVTRRDGNGQWKGRIESLTLVGGKRNVTISGDSLRFALGLKSTWLTFKP
;
A
#
# COMPACT_ATOMS: atom_id res chain seq x y z
N MET A 1 -23.23 -28.38 -10.16
CA MET A 1 -22.89 -27.60 -11.38
C MET A 1 -22.34 -26.25 -10.95
N ARG A 2 -21.00 -26.10 -10.87
CA ARG A 2 -20.33 -24.84 -10.51
C ARG A 2 -19.89 -24.14 -11.80
N ARG A 3 -20.45 -22.97 -12.10
CA ARG A 3 -19.99 -22.10 -13.19
C ARG A 3 -18.88 -21.19 -12.64
N THR A 4 -17.66 -21.40 -13.11
CA THR A 4 -16.50 -20.55 -12.87
C THR A 4 -16.57 -19.37 -13.84
N PHE A 5 -16.78 -18.15 -13.35
CA PHE A 5 -16.63 -16.94 -14.15
C PHE A 5 -15.14 -16.55 -14.20
N LEU A 6 -14.54 -16.66 -15.38
CA LEU A 6 -13.27 -16.00 -15.71
C LEU A 6 -13.52 -14.50 -15.88
N ILE A 7 -12.87 -13.67 -15.08
CA ILE A 7 -12.78 -12.23 -15.34
C ILE A 7 -11.53 -12.00 -16.19
N ALA A 8 -11.74 -11.70 -17.47
CA ALA A 8 -10.72 -11.21 -18.38
C ALA A 8 -10.50 -9.72 -18.12
N VAL A 9 -9.27 -9.31 -17.80
CA VAL A 9 -8.90 -7.90 -17.74
C VAL A 9 -8.51 -7.46 -19.16
N SER A 10 -9.46 -6.84 -19.86
CA SER A 10 -9.21 -6.17 -21.14
C SER A 10 -8.65 -4.77 -20.87
N SER A 11 -7.53 -4.42 -21.50
CA SER A 11 -6.99 -3.06 -21.50
C SER A 11 -7.79 -2.21 -22.48
N ALA A 12 -8.71 -1.39 -21.98
CA ALA A 12 -9.38 -0.37 -22.75
C ALA A 12 -8.69 0.98 -22.52
N ALA A 13 -8.05 1.51 -23.56
CA ALA A 13 -7.63 2.90 -23.62
C ALA A 13 -8.89 3.77 -23.77
N LEU A 14 -9.18 4.62 -22.77
CA LEU A 14 -10.21 5.66 -22.90
C LEU A 14 -9.58 6.91 -23.53
N ALA A 15 -10.08 7.28 -24.71
CA ALA A 15 -9.92 8.61 -25.27
C ALA A 15 -10.84 9.59 -24.51
N LEU A 16 -10.29 10.74 -24.08
CA LEU A 16 -11.03 11.84 -23.48
C LEU A 16 -11.62 12.75 -24.56
N PRO A 17 -12.86 13.26 -24.44
CA PRO A 17 -13.35 14.32 -25.30
C PRO A 17 -12.77 15.68 -24.84
N ALA A 18 -12.29 16.48 -25.80
CA ALA A 18 -11.82 17.84 -25.58
C ALA A 18 -13.02 18.77 -25.31
N SER A 19 -12.99 19.48 -24.19
CA SER A 19 -13.84 20.65 -23.95
C SER A 19 -12.94 21.86 -23.77
N ILE A 20 -13.08 22.84 -24.66
CA ILE A 20 -12.27 24.06 -24.69
C ILE A 20 -12.77 24.99 -23.57
N SER A 21 -11.94 25.22 -22.56
CA SER A 21 -12.11 26.30 -21.60
C SER A 21 -10.89 27.21 -21.69
N THR A 22 -11.12 28.47 -22.08
CA THR A 22 -10.12 29.52 -22.18
C THR A 22 -9.78 30.05 -20.79
N GLY A 23 -8.88 29.36 -20.10
CA GLY A 23 -8.19 29.85 -18.90
C GLY A 23 -6.70 29.70 -19.09
N HIS A 24 -5.92 30.72 -18.73
CA HIS A 24 -4.46 30.74 -18.87
C HIS A 24 -3.84 29.64 -17.98
N ALA A 25 -3.71 28.44 -18.54
CA ALA A 25 -2.96 27.35 -17.94
C ALA A 25 -1.49 27.61 -18.22
N THR A 26 -0.72 27.97 -17.19
CA THR A 26 0.71 27.69 -17.17
C THR A 26 0.88 26.19 -17.39
N VAL A 27 1.23 25.81 -18.62
CA VAL A 27 1.60 24.44 -18.97
C VAL A 27 2.89 24.15 -18.21
N ALA A 28 2.76 23.54 -17.04
CA ALA A 28 3.87 22.83 -16.42
C ALA A 28 4.19 21.67 -17.35
N THR A 29 5.14 21.89 -18.26
CA THR A 29 5.69 20.84 -19.11
C THR A 29 6.33 19.82 -18.18
N THR A 30 5.61 18.75 -17.85
CA THR A 30 6.18 17.56 -17.25
C THR A 30 7.13 16.98 -18.29
N VAL A 31 8.40 17.37 -18.21
CA VAL A 31 9.47 16.62 -18.86
C VAL A 31 9.43 15.24 -18.23
N ALA A 32 8.85 14.28 -18.95
CA ALA A 32 9.02 12.88 -18.62
C ALA A 32 10.52 12.59 -18.75
N ILE A 33 11.24 12.62 -17.63
CA ILE A 33 12.61 12.14 -17.59
C ILE A 33 12.52 10.68 -18.04
N ALA A 34 13.05 10.40 -19.24
CA ALA A 34 13.12 9.06 -19.76
C ALA A 34 13.81 8.18 -18.72
N ARG A 35 13.16 7.08 -18.33
CA ARG A 35 13.79 6.09 -17.46
C ARG A 35 14.96 5.51 -18.25
N ASP A 36 16.18 5.83 -17.87
CA ASP A 36 17.44 5.37 -18.49
C ASP A 36 17.71 3.87 -18.26
N GLY A 37 16.72 3.03 -18.56
CA GLY A 37 16.93 1.60 -18.71
C GLY A 37 17.72 1.32 -19.98
N ILE A 38 18.65 0.37 -19.88
CA ILE A 38 19.54 -0.03 -20.97
C ILE A 38 19.06 -1.30 -21.64
N SER A 39 19.18 -1.33 -22.97
CA SER A 39 18.97 -2.54 -23.75
C SER A 39 20.08 -3.55 -23.47
N VAL A 40 19.69 -4.81 -23.31
CA VAL A 40 20.60 -5.94 -23.10
C VAL A 40 20.19 -7.12 -23.98
N SER A 41 21.10 -8.05 -24.22
CA SER A 41 20.79 -9.31 -24.89
C SER A 41 21.37 -10.47 -24.08
N GLN A 42 20.73 -10.77 -22.95
CA GLN A 42 21.12 -11.85 -22.06
C GLN A 42 20.15 -13.02 -22.25
N THR A 43 20.62 -14.11 -22.83
CA THR A 43 19.81 -15.31 -23.09
C THR A 43 20.21 -16.43 -22.15
N TYR A 44 19.22 -17.04 -21.51
CA TYR A 44 19.38 -18.14 -20.57
C TYR A 44 18.64 -19.36 -21.13
N PRO A 45 19.34 -20.40 -21.59
CA PRO A 45 18.71 -21.68 -21.94
C PRO A 45 17.95 -22.24 -20.75
N MET A 46 16.75 -22.76 -20.99
CA MET A 46 15.92 -23.36 -19.94
C MET A 46 15.90 -24.88 -20.12
N PRO A 47 15.96 -25.66 -19.03
CA PRO A 47 15.83 -27.10 -19.15
C PRO A 47 14.41 -27.46 -19.63
N ALA A 48 14.28 -28.53 -20.41
CA ALA A 48 12.97 -28.96 -20.90
C ALA A 48 12.00 -29.37 -19.78
N ARG A 49 12.53 -29.72 -18.60
CA ARG A 49 11.79 -30.09 -17.39
C ARG A 49 12.63 -29.83 -16.15
N GLY A 50 12.01 -29.84 -14.98
CA GLY A 50 12.69 -29.60 -13.71
C GLY A 50 12.67 -28.13 -13.31
N LYS A 51 13.74 -27.69 -12.64
CA LYS A 51 13.81 -26.36 -12.01
C LYS A 51 14.90 -25.50 -12.64
N VAL A 52 14.63 -24.21 -12.78
CA VAL A 52 15.64 -23.18 -13.07
C VAL A 52 16.09 -22.52 -11.77
N ALA A 53 17.40 -22.43 -11.56
CA ALA A 53 17.95 -21.71 -10.42
C ALA A 53 17.96 -20.20 -10.66
N ILE A 54 17.63 -19.43 -9.64
CA ILE A 54 17.54 -17.97 -9.68
C ILE A 54 18.36 -17.40 -8.53
N VAL A 55 19.18 -16.40 -8.83
CA VAL A 55 19.85 -15.56 -7.84
C VAL A 55 19.34 -14.15 -8.01
N GLY A 56 19.03 -13.47 -6.93
CA GLY A 56 18.57 -12.09 -6.98
C GLY A 56 18.98 -11.26 -5.78
N HIS A 57 18.70 -9.97 -5.87
CA HIS A 57 18.99 -8.95 -4.87
C HIS A 57 17.74 -8.19 -4.46
N GLY A 58 17.69 -7.76 -3.20
CA GLY A 58 16.62 -6.96 -2.66
C GLY A 58 15.28 -7.68 -2.54
N TYR A 59 14.32 -7.00 -1.95
CA TYR A 59 12.93 -7.45 -1.82
C TYR A 59 12.00 -6.25 -1.90
N GLY A 60 11.22 -6.19 -2.98
CA GLY A 60 10.32 -5.10 -3.29
C GLY A 60 10.63 -4.45 -4.63
N HIS A 61 10.01 -3.29 -4.86
CA HIS A 61 10.23 -2.49 -6.07
C HIS A 61 11.55 -1.70 -6.01
N GLY A 62 12.09 -1.43 -4.82
CA GLY A 62 13.39 -0.75 -4.64
C GLY A 62 13.36 0.77 -4.79
N HIS A 63 12.19 1.39 -4.95
CA HIS A 63 12.05 2.86 -4.98
C HIS A 63 12.09 3.41 -3.55
N GLY A 64 12.80 4.53 -3.36
CA GLY A 64 12.87 5.22 -2.09
C GLY A 64 13.54 4.38 -0.99
N MET A 65 12.98 4.42 0.22
CA MET A 65 13.65 3.88 1.41
C MET A 65 13.73 2.35 1.41
N SER A 66 14.95 1.83 1.57
CA SER A 66 15.14 0.44 2.00
C SER A 66 14.93 0.34 3.50
N GLN A 67 14.06 -0.57 3.95
CA GLN A 67 13.85 -0.79 5.38
C GLN A 67 15.10 -1.39 6.02
N TYR A 68 15.66 -2.45 5.41
CA TYR A 68 16.92 -3.04 5.88
C TYR A 68 18.09 -2.07 5.77
N GLY A 69 18.14 -1.22 4.74
CA GLY A 69 19.14 -0.17 4.63
C GLY A 69 18.95 0.96 5.64
N ALA A 70 17.72 1.34 6.00
CA ALA A 70 17.46 2.29 7.08
C ALA A 70 17.94 1.75 8.43
N GLU A 71 17.72 0.45 8.70
CA GLU A 71 18.29 -0.23 9.86
C GLU A 71 19.82 -0.31 9.81
N GLY A 72 20.40 -0.62 8.65
CA GLY A 72 21.85 -0.63 8.45
C GLY A 72 22.49 0.74 8.71
N ALA A 73 21.84 1.82 8.26
CA ALA A 73 22.27 3.20 8.50
C ALA A 73 22.15 3.57 9.98
N ALA A 74 21.02 3.22 10.62
CA ALA A 74 20.81 3.46 12.04
C ALA A 74 21.82 2.72 12.93
N ARG A 75 22.19 1.48 12.55
CA ARG A 75 23.26 0.70 13.21
C ARG A 75 24.64 1.34 13.07
N GLN A 76 24.85 2.15 12.04
CA GLN A 76 26.06 2.96 11.85
C GLN A 76 25.97 4.32 12.56
N GLY A 77 24.93 4.57 13.35
CA GLY A 77 24.77 5.77 14.16
C GLY A 77 24.02 6.92 13.48
N LEU A 78 23.52 6.74 12.25
CA LEU A 78 22.77 7.79 11.56
C LEU A 78 21.41 8.01 12.22
N GLY A 79 21.06 9.28 12.43
CA GLY A 79 19.75 9.71 12.89
C GLY A 79 18.69 9.62 11.78
N TRP A 80 17.41 9.64 12.17
CA TRP A 80 16.30 9.48 11.22
C TRP A 80 16.30 10.53 10.11
N ARG A 81 16.75 11.77 10.39
CA ARG A 81 16.85 12.86 9.41
C ARG A 81 17.86 12.56 8.31
N GLU A 82 19.01 12.01 8.69
CA GLU A 82 20.07 11.61 7.74
C GLU A 82 19.60 10.43 6.91
N ILE A 83 18.91 9.46 7.53
CA ILE A 83 18.33 8.31 6.85
C ILE A 83 17.32 8.75 5.79
N VAL A 84 16.31 9.55 6.16
CA VAL A 84 15.29 10.00 5.19
C VAL A 84 15.88 10.96 4.15
N GLY A 85 16.83 11.81 4.53
CA GLY A 85 17.54 12.69 3.59
C GLY A 85 18.39 11.91 2.59
N PHE A 86 18.93 10.76 2.99
CA PHE A 86 19.55 9.84 2.05
C PHE A 86 18.50 9.26 1.09
N TYR A 87 17.41 8.67 1.55
CA TYR A 87 16.49 7.97 0.63
C TYR A 87 15.59 8.90 -0.20
N TYR A 88 15.36 10.13 0.25
CA TYR A 88 14.51 11.12 -0.41
C TYR A 88 15.24 12.46 -0.57
N PRO A 89 16.33 12.51 -1.35
CA PRO A 89 17.15 13.72 -1.49
C PRO A 89 16.33 14.86 -2.11
N GLY A 90 16.62 16.10 -1.70
CA GLY A 90 15.89 17.28 -2.16
C GLY A 90 14.50 17.45 -1.54
N THR A 91 14.13 16.62 -0.56
CA THR A 91 12.94 16.86 0.27
C THR A 91 13.28 17.66 1.52
N GLU A 92 12.26 18.36 2.04
CA GLU A 92 12.36 19.15 3.27
C GLU A 92 11.44 18.58 4.36
N VAL A 93 11.79 18.80 5.62
CA VAL A 93 10.95 18.35 6.74
C VAL A 93 9.90 19.40 7.06
N ALA A 94 8.64 19.09 6.78
CA ALA A 94 7.49 19.92 7.13
C ALA A 94 6.67 19.31 8.28
N ARG A 95 5.49 19.89 8.52
CA ARG A 95 4.49 19.33 9.44
C ARG A 95 3.14 19.16 8.74
N ASP A 96 2.52 18.00 8.90
CA ASP A 96 1.11 17.77 8.59
C ASP A 96 0.41 17.23 9.84
N LYS A 97 -0.70 17.90 10.20
CA LYS A 97 -1.64 17.47 11.22
C LYS A 97 -2.99 17.38 10.53
N GLY A 98 -3.44 16.15 10.27
CA GLY A 98 -4.72 15.93 9.62
C GLY A 98 -5.26 14.54 9.88
N ARG A 99 -6.45 14.29 9.35
CA ARG A 99 -7.06 12.97 9.35
C ARG A 99 -6.86 12.31 8.01
N ILE A 100 -6.83 10.99 8.03
CA ILE A 100 -6.86 10.14 6.85
C ILE A 100 -8.06 9.21 6.95
N ALA A 101 -8.77 9.01 5.85
CA ALA A 101 -9.82 8.02 5.72
C ALA A 101 -9.26 6.78 5.02
N VAL A 102 -9.29 5.65 5.73
CA VAL A 102 -8.79 4.36 5.30
C VAL A 102 -9.96 3.44 5.01
N LEU A 103 -10.04 2.88 3.80
CA LEU A 103 -10.99 1.80 3.49
C LEU A 103 -10.56 0.52 4.24
N ILE A 104 -11.49 -0.07 5.00
CA ILE A 104 -11.29 -1.35 5.68
C ILE A 104 -11.75 -2.47 4.74
N SER A 105 -10.83 -2.98 3.93
CA SER A 105 -11.14 -3.91 2.83
C SER A 105 -11.64 -5.28 3.29
N ALA A 106 -11.34 -5.65 4.53
CA ALA A 106 -11.80 -6.90 5.13
C ALA A 106 -13.31 -6.90 5.46
N ASP A 107 -13.93 -5.73 5.56
CA ASP A 107 -15.38 -5.61 5.75
C ASP A 107 -16.05 -5.53 4.37
N THR A 108 -16.65 -6.64 3.96
CA THR A 108 -17.39 -6.73 2.69
C THR A 108 -18.90 -6.72 2.91
N SER A 109 -19.34 -6.44 4.15
CA SER A 109 -20.76 -6.44 4.50
C SER A 109 -21.43 -5.10 4.12
N PRO A 110 -22.75 -5.10 3.83
CA PRO A 110 -23.48 -3.88 3.50
C PRO A 110 -23.85 -3.05 4.74
N ASP A 111 -23.34 -3.41 5.92
CA ASP A 111 -23.53 -2.70 7.17
C ASP A 111 -22.19 -2.50 7.90
N VAL A 112 -22.14 -1.54 8.83
CA VAL A 112 -21.00 -1.36 9.74
C VAL A 112 -21.44 -1.79 11.11
N VAL A 113 -20.96 -2.94 11.58
CA VAL A 113 -21.38 -3.53 12.85
C VAL A 113 -20.30 -3.34 13.92
N VAL A 114 -20.66 -2.81 15.09
CA VAL A 114 -19.74 -2.59 16.20
C VAL A 114 -20.25 -3.20 17.50
N GLU A 115 -19.33 -3.62 18.35
CA GLU A 115 -19.63 -3.97 19.74
C GLU A 115 -19.77 -2.69 20.58
N HIS A 116 -20.80 -2.66 21.44
CA HIS A 116 -21.05 -1.59 22.38
C HIS A 116 -19.87 -1.44 23.34
N ARG A 117 -19.61 -0.19 23.73
CA ARG A 117 -18.67 0.14 24.78
C ARG A 117 -19.05 1.49 25.38
N SER A 118 -18.60 1.73 26.61
CA SER A 118 -18.78 3.02 27.28
C SER A 118 -18.37 4.19 26.37
N ARG A 119 -19.26 5.19 26.29
CA ARG A 119 -19.16 6.41 25.47
C ARG A 119 -19.16 6.17 23.96
N LEU A 120 -19.77 5.07 23.50
CA LEU A 120 -20.05 4.88 22.08
C LEU A 120 -20.99 5.98 21.60
N ARG A 121 -20.68 6.57 20.45
CA ARG A 121 -21.37 7.71 19.86
C ARG A 121 -21.67 7.43 18.40
N VAL A 122 -22.76 8.02 17.94
CA VAL A 122 -23.12 8.12 16.53
C VAL A 122 -22.97 9.55 16.08
N THR A 123 -22.34 9.79 14.93
CA THR A 123 -22.19 11.14 14.35
C THR A 123 -22.79 11.19 12.94
N LYS A 124 -23.62 12.20 12.65
CA LYS A 124 -24.08 12.49 11.29
C LYS A 124 -22.99 13.27 10.55
N GLU A 125 -22.33 12.67 9.56
CA GLU A 125 -21.10 13.22 8.96
C GLU A 125 -21.28 14.62 8.35
N SER A 126 -22.43 14.90 7.74
CA SER A 126 -22.70 16.19 7.08
C SER A 126 -22.89 17.37 8.04
N THR A 127 -23.21 17.12 9.31
CA THR A 127 -23.53 18.17 10.28
C THR A 127 -22.62 18.14 11.51
N GLY A 128 -21.88 17.05 11.72
CA GLY A 128 -21.10 16.82 12.93
C GLY A 128 -21.93 16.59 14.19
N VAL A 129 -23.26 16.54 14.10
CA VAL A 129 -24.14 16.29 15.26
C VAL A 129 -23.87 14.91 15.83
N VAL A 130 -23.62 14.88 17.14
CA VAL A 130 -23.24 13.68 17.90
C VAL A 130 -24.39 13.25 18.80
N HIS A 131 -24.67 11.95 18.82
CA HIS A 131 -25.59 11.30 19.75
C HIS A 131 -24.85 10.24 20.55
N GLU A 132 -24.98 10.27 21.88
CA GLU A 132 -24.51 9.17 22.73
C GLU A 132 -25.38 7.94 22.49
N VAL A 133 -24.74 6.80 22.26
CA VAL A 133 -25.41 5.52 22.03
C VAL A 133 -25.77 4.93 23.40
N PRO A 134 -27.06 4.67 23.68
CA PRO A 134 -27.47 4.09 24.95
C PRO A 134 -26.97 2.66 25.08
N ASP A 135 -26.83 2.17 26.31
CA ASP A 135 -26.61 0.74 26.56
C ASP A 135 -27.94 0.00 26.36
N ARG A 136 -28.01 -0.88 25.36
CA ARG A 136 -29.23 -1.61 24.97
C ARG A 136 -28.91 -2.97 24.35
N GLY A 137 -29.81 -3.92 24.59
CA GLY A 137 -29.82 -5.22 23.94
C GLY A 137 -28.56 -6.04 24.23
N ASP A 138 -28.13 -6.83 23.24
CA ASP A 138 -27.01 -7.76 23.35
C ASP A 138 -25.65 -7.09 23.10
N GLY A 139 -25.61 -5.75 23.11
CA GLY A 139 -24.37 -4.99 22.92
C GLY A 139 -23.86 -4.94 21.49
N LEU A 140 -24.67 -5.23 20.47
CA LEU A 140 -24.30 -5.03 19.06
C LEU A 140 -25.08 -3.86 18.46
N TRP A 141 -24.36 -3.01 17.72
CA TRP A 141 -24.90 -1.84 17.03
C TRP A 141 -24.49 -1.87 15.58
N ARG A 142 -25.35 -1.39 14.68
CA ARG A 142 -24.99 -1.28 13.27
C ARG A 142 -25.49 -0.02 12.58
N LEU A 143 -24.76 0.35 11.53
CA LEU A 143 -25.17 1.33 10.52
C LEU A 143 -25.51 0.57 9.26
N VAL A 144 -26.73 0.74 8.76
CA VAL A 144 -27.22 0.00 7.58
C VAL A 144 -28.00 0.97 6.67
N PRO A 145 -27.99 0.79 5.34
CA PRO A 145 -28.84 1.57 4.44
C PRO A 145 -30.31 1.54 4.85
N ALA A 146 -30.98 2.68 4.76
CA ALA A 146 -32.44 2.73 4.81
C ALA A 146 -33.04 2.28 3.47
N LYS A 147 -34.39 2.19 3.41
CA LYS A 147 -35.09 1.96 2.13
C LYS A 147 -34.78 3.07 1.12
N ASP A 148 -34.69 4.29 1.62
CA ASP A 148 -34.09 5.42 0.91
C ASP A 148 -32.56 5.28 1.03
N PRO A 149 -31.83 5.02 -0.08
CA PRO A 149 -30.40 4.75 -0.04
C PRO A 149 -29.57 5.97 0.38
N SER A 150 -30.14 7.18 0.29
CA SER A 150 -29.51 8.40 0.79
C SER A 150 -29.47 8.46 2.32
N ARG A 151 -30.14 7.55 3.03
CA ARG A 151 -30.26 7.54 4.49
C ARG A 151 -29.62 6.31 5.10
N THR A 152 -29.16 6.47 6.34
CA THR A 152 -28.53 5.44 7.14
C THR A 152 -29.35 5.23 8.42
N LYS A 153 -29.79 3.99 8.65
CA LYS A 153 -30.44 3.58 9.91
C LYS A 153 -29.38 3.18 10.92
N VAL A 154 -29.60 3.56 12.16
CA VAL A 154 -28.88 3.03 13.31
C VAL A 154 -29.76 2.02 14.01
N GLN A 155 -29.22 0.82 14.21
CA GLN A 155 -29.92 -0.29 14.84
C GLN A 155 -29.10 -0.88 15.98
N PHE A 156 -29.79 -1.47 16.95
CA PHE A 156 -29.20 -2.31 18.00
C PHE A 156 -29.76 -3.72 17.89
N HIS A 157 -29.01 -4.71 18.36
CA HIS A 157 -29.44 -6.10 18.40
C HIS A 157 -30.02 -6.45 19.77
N ASP A 158 -31.18 -7.07 19.79
CA ASP A 158 -31.87 -7.58 20.99
C ASP A 158 -32.82 -8.71 20.56
N GLY A 159 -32.26 -9.93 20.46
CA GLY A 159 -32.93 -11.07 19.81
C GLY A 159 -33.23 -10.85 18.30
N GLY A 160 -32.69 -9.78 17.72
CA GLY A 160 -32.94 -9.31 16.36
C GLY A 160 -32.66 -7.82 16.21
N TRP A 161 -32.53 -7.33 14.97
CA TRP A 161 -32.17 -5.94 14.71
C TRP A 161 -33.35 -4.97 14.87
N LYS A 162 -33.28 -4.10 15.88
CA LYS A 162 -34.29 -3.08 16.19
C LYS A 162 -33.78 -1.69 15.81
N ARG A 163 -34.64 -0.88 15.18
CA ARG A 163 -34.32 0.50 14.81
C ARG A 163 -34.24 1.38 16.06
N TRP A 164 -33.19 2.20 16.14
CA TRP A 164 -33.11 3.29 17.10
C TRP A 164 -33.36 4.64 16.42
N MET A 165 -32.56 4.99 15.42
CA MET A 165 -32.64 6.27 14.70
C MET A 165 -32.37 6.09 13.20
N ALA A 166 -32.58 7.15 12.42
CA ALA A 166 -32.15 7.22 11.02
C ALA A 166 -31.72 8.64 10.67
N PHE A 167 -30.65 8.76 9.89
CA PHE A 167 -30.04 10.01 9.49
C PHE A 167 -29.85 10.04 7.99
N ASP A 168 -29.81 11.23 7.41
CA ASP A 168 -29.46 11.39 5.99
C ASP A 168 -27.94 11.39 5.84
N GLY A 169 -27.47 10.80 4.74
CA GLY A 169 -26.08 10.62 4.39
C GLY A 169 -25.35 9.56 5.19
N SER A 170 -24.02 9.68 5.17
CA SER A 170 -23.11 8.84 5.95
C SER A 170 -23.16 9.16 7.44
N VAL A 171 -23.00 8.11 8.22
CA VAL A 171 -23.03 8.14 9.68
C VAL A 171 -21.79 7.40 10.16
N SER A 172 -21.26 7.78 11.33
CA SER A 172 -20.11 7.07 11.92
C SER A 172 -20.30 6.69 13.37
N PHE A 173 -19.61 5.64 13.77
CA PHE A 173 -19.37 5.30 15.17
C PHE A 173 -18.06 5.89 15.67
N SER A 174 -18.05 6.37 16.91
CA SER A 174 -16.84 6.75 17.65
C SER A 174 -16.99 6.43 19.13
N ALA A 175 -15.92 6.39 19.92
CA ALA A 175 -15.99 6.04 21.35
C ALA A 175 -15.22 7.02 22.27
N ALA A 176 -15.35 8.33 22.02
CA ALA A 176 -14.78 9.40 22.86
C ALA A 176 -13.29 9.18 23.25
N GLY A 177 -12.44 8.92 22.25
CA GLY A 177 -11.01 8.66 22.44
C GLY A 177 -10.65 7.18 22.68
N ARG A 178 -11.63 6.33 22.98
CA ARG A 178 -11.44 4.87 23.01
C ARG A 178 -11.55 4.29 21.59
N PRO A 179 -10.92 3.13 21.31
CA PRO A 179 -11.11 2.46 20.02
C PRO A 179 -12.56 2.02 19.80
N VAL A 180 -13.07 2.05 18.57
CA VAL A 180 -14.32 1.39 18.18
C VAL A 180 -14.02 -0.07 17.86
N ARG A 181 -14.88 -1.01 18.27
CA ARG A 181 -14.69 -2.47 18.08
C ARG A 181 -15.56 -2.93 16.90
N LEU A 182 -14.99 -2.94 15.70
CA LEU A 182 -15.63 -3.39 14.46
C LEU A 182 -15.76 -4.92 14.43
N ARG A 183 -16.93 -5.42 14.07
CA ARG A 183 -17.17 -6.83 13.78
C ARG A 183 -16.83 -7.10 12.31
N LEU A 184 -15.96 -8.08 12.07
CA LEU A 184 -15.59 -8.59 10.74
C LEU A 184 -16.00 -10.07 10.69
N GLY A 185 -17.26 -10.32 10.31
CA GLY A 185 -17.87 -11.64 10.39
C GLY A 185 -17.89 -12.18 11.82
N SER A 186 -17.17 -13.28 12.07
CA SER A 186 -17.04 -13.89 13.40
C SER A 186 -16.00 -13.21 14.31
N SER A 187 -15.10 -12.41 13.74
CA SER A 187 -14.00 -11.75 14.44
C SER A 187 -14.31 -10.29 14.82
N THR A 188 -13.52 -9.73 15.72
CA THR A 188 -13.62 -8.33 16.14
C THR A 188 -12.25 -7.67 16.07
N GLN A 189 -12.19 -6.47 15.51
CA GLN A 189 -10.98 -5.66 15.44
C GLN A 189 -11.23 -4.24 15.94
N ALA A 190 -10.26 -3.68 16.65
CA ALA A 190 -10.37 -2.36 17.25
C ALA A 190 -9.69 -1.29 16.38
N TYR A 191 -10.38 -0.17 16.17
CA TYR A 191 -9.91 0.97 15.37
C TYR A 191 -10.04 2.26 16.18
N ARG A 192 -9.02 3.11 16.19
CA ARG A 192 -9.12 4.46 16.78
C ARG A 192 -9.84 5.41 15.82
N GLY A 193 -10.30 6.54 16.34
CA GLY A 193 -11.02 7.52 15.55
C GLY A 193 -12.48 7.12 15.31
N ARG A 194 -12.93 7.20 14.06
CA ARG A 194 -14.32 6.98 13.67
C ARG A 194 -14.41 5.89 12.62
N LEU A 195 -15.47 5.07 12.68
CA LEU A 195 -15.83 4.12 11.63
C LEU A 195 -17.07 4.64 10.91
N ILE A 196 -16.88 5.09 9.68
CA ILE A 196 -17.91 5.68 8.83
C ILE A 196 -18.54 4.58 7.99
N SER A 197 -19.87 4.54 7.97
CA SER A 197 -20.64 3.85 6.93
C SER A 197 -20.73 4.78 5.72
N ALA A 198 -19.75 4.66 4.82
CA ALA A 198 -19.61 5.54 3.68
C ALA A 198 -20.54 5.10 2.54
N ILE A 199 -21.16 6.06 1.86
CA ILE A 199 -21.95 5.81 0.66
C ILE A 199 -20.99 5.99 -0.53
N PRO A 200 -20.58 4.92 -1.24
CA PRO A 200 -19.51 5.01 -2.24
C PRO A 200 -19.91 5.83 -3.47
N THR A 201 -21.19 5.80 -3.84
CA THR A 201 -21.77 6.60 -4.92
C THR A 201 -23.18 7.08 -4.54
N PRO A 202 -23.60 8.29 -4.97
CA PRO A 202 -24.94 8.80 -4.67
C PRO A 202 -26.04 7.80 -5.08
N GLY A 203 -26.96 7.52 -4.15
CA GLY A 203 -28.06 6.57 -4.38
C GLY A 203 -27.70 5.09 -4.20
N SER A 204 -26.44 4.75 -3.87
CA SER A 204 -26.05 3.36 -3.61
C SER A 204 -26.62 2.82 -2.29
N THR A 205 -27.04 1.56 -2.31
CA THR A 205 -27.33 0.77 -1.10
C THR A 205 -26.10 0.06 -0.55
N ASP A 206 -24.96 0.09 -1.26
CA ASP A 206 -23.72 -0.47 -0.75
C ASP A 206 -23.12 0.45 0.31
N ARG A 207 -22.32 -0.12 1.22
CA ARG A 207 -21.61 0.63 2.24
C ARG A 207 -20.16 0.20 2.28
N ASP A 208 -19.28 1.20 2.28
CA ASP A 208 -17.87 0.99 2.57
C ASP A 208 -17.61 1.34 4.03
N THR A 209 -16.95 0.44 4.76
CA THR A 209 -16.45 0.74 6.10
C THR A 209 -15.16 1.54 5.99
N VAL A 210 -15.23 2.81 6.37
CA VAL A 210 -14.10 3.74 6.29
C VAL A 210 -13.65 4.17 7.68
N ASN A 211 -12.41 3.89 8.04
CA ASN A 211 -11.82 4.40 9.26
C ASN A 211 -11.22 5.80 9.05
N SER A 212 -11.88 6.83 9.58
CA SER A 212 -11.32 8.17 9.69
C SER A 212 -10.53 8.29 10.98
N VAL A 213 -9.24 8.60 10.91
CA VAL A 213 -8.32 8.62 12.06
C VAL A 213 -7.25 9.71 11.88
N ASP A 214 -6.69 10.21 12.99
CA ASP A 214 -5.58 11.17 12.93
C ASP A 214 -4.33 10.50 12.34
N LEU A 215 -3.57 11.24 11.53
CA LEU A 215 -2.47 10.69 10.74
C LEU A 215 -1.38 10.01 11.59
N ASP A 216 -0.99 10.58 12.73
CA ASP A 216 -0.05 9.90 13.65
C ASP A 216 -0.63 8.58 14.19
N THR A 217 -1.93 8.55 14.46
CA THR A 217 -2.58 7.35 14.98
C THR A 217 -2.69 6.27 13.90
N TYR A 218 -2.94 6.65 12.65
CA TYR A 218 -2.84 5.76 11.50
C TYR A 218 -1.45 5.13 11.40
N VAL A 219 -0.40 5.93 11.51
CA VAL A 219 1.01 5.47 11.41
C VAL A 219 1.35 4.44 12.50
N ARG A 220 0.76 4.53 13.70
CA ARG A 220 0.93 3.51 14.76
C ARG A 220 0.46 2.11 14.35
N GLY A 221 -0.59 2.05 13.53
CA GLY A 221 -1.13 0.78 12.99
C GLY A 221 -0.44 0.30 11.70
N VAL A 222 0.39 1.14 11.07
CA VAL A 222 1.13 0.84 9.84
C VAL A 222 2.56 0.41 10.14
N VAL A 223 3.33 1.20 10.92
CA VAL A 223 4.79 1.00 11.06
C VAL A 223 5.15 -0.42 11.50
N PRO A 224 4.50 -1.05 12.50
CA PRO A 224 4.85 -2.41 12.92
C PRO A 224 4.44 -3.50 11.94
N ALA A 225 3.50 -3.20 11.02
CA ALA A 225 3.15 -4.12 9.93
C ALA A 225 4.20 -4.08 8.81
N GLU A 226 4.90 -2.96 8.65
CA GLU A 226 5.89 -2.73 7.60
C GLU A 226 7.31 -3.10 8.04
N MET A 227 7.69 -2.79 9.28
CA MET A 227 9.06 -2.94 9.77
C MET A 227 9.09 -3.39 11.24
N PRO A 228 10.05 -4.24 11.67
CA PRO A 228 10.14 -4.67 13.05
C PRO A 228 10.27 -3.49 14.02
N ALA A 229 9.32 -3.37 14.95
CA ALA A 229 9.30 -2.26 15.92
C ALA A 229 10.49 -2.27 16.89
N THR A 230 11.21 -3.39 16.99
CA THR A 230 12.41 -3.58 17.83
C THR A 230 13.71 -3.23 17.14
N TRP A 231 13.68 -2.84 15.86
CA TRP A 231 14.84 -2.29 15.17
C TRP A 231 15.28 -0.96 15.79
N THR A 232 16.46 -0.50 15.39
CA THR A 232 17.09 0.69 15.95
C THR A 232 16.12 1.88 15.90
N PRO A 233 15.93 2.64 17.00
CA PRO A 233 14.91 3.69 17.04
C PRO A 233 14.95 4.68 15.88
N ALA A 234 16.15 5.06 15.41
CA ALA A 234 16.31 5.96 14.27
C ALA A 234 15.74 5.39 12.96
N ALA A 235 15.85 4.07 12.74
CA ALA A 235 15.22 3.41 11.59
C ALA A 235 13.70 3.45 11.70
N VAL A 236 13.16 3.11 12.88
CA VAL A 236 11.71 3.15 13.17
C VAL A 236 11.14 4.56 13.04
N GLN A 237 11.89 5.58 13.44
CA GLN A 237 11.55 6.99 13.25
C GLN A 237 11.54 7.36 11.75
N ALA A 238 12.54 6.94 10.97
CA ALA A 238 12.59 7.17 9.54
C ALA A 238 11.38 6.52 8.82
N GLN A 239 11.04 5.28 9.19
CA GLN A 239 9.85 4.59 8.70
C GLN A 239 8.56 5.29 9.11
N ALA A 240 8.47 5.81 10.34
CA ALA A 240 7.30 6.58 10.77
C ALA A 240 7.12 7.85 9.92
N VAL A 241 8.20 8.58 9.62
CA VAL A 241 8.17 9.77 8.75
C VAL A 241 7.79 9.40 7.32
N ALA A 242 8.39 8.35 6.74
CA ALA A 242 8.06 7.90 5.39
C ALA A 242 6.61 7.39 5.28
N ALA A 243 6.13 6.60 6.24
CA ALA A 243 4.74 6.13 6.25
C ALA A 243 3.75 7.29 6.41
N ARG A 244 4.04 8.25 7.30
CA ARG A 244 3.22 9.44 7.50
C ARG A 244 3.14 10.30 6.25
N THR A 245 4.29 10.52 5.60
CA THR A 245 4.38 11.32 4.39
C THR A 245 3.62 10.67 3.24
N TYR A 246 3.72 9.35 3.09
CA TYR A 246 2.94 8.61 2.11
C TYR A 246 1.42 8.78 2.36
N GLY A 247 0.97 8.67 3.61
CA GLY A 247 -0.43 8.94 3.96
C GLY A 247 -0.84 10.40 3.69
N ALA A 248 0.06 11.36 3.87
CA ALA A 248 -0.18 12.77 3.50
C ALA A 248 -0.26 12.97 1.98
N TYR A 249 0.57 12.28 1.21
CA TYR A 249 0.52 12.29 -0.25
C TYR A 249 -0.81 11.72 -0.77
N GLU A 250 -1.26 10.58 -0.25
CA GLU A 250 -2.55 9.97 -0.64
C GLU A 250 -3.75 10.82 -0.20
N LYS A 251 -3.61 11.67 0.83
CA LYS A 251 -4.63 12.69 1.16
C LYS A 251 -4.77 13.75 0.06
N ALA A 252 -3.66 14.19 -0.52
CA ALA A 252 -3.66 15.13 -1.64
C ALA A 252 -4.07 14.47 -2.96
N HIS A 253 -3.96 13.13 -3.06
CA HIS A 253 -4.23 12.34 -4.27
C HIS A 253 -5.20 11.17 -3.97
N PRO A 254 -6.43 11.44 -3.51
CA PRO A 254 -7.31 10.40 -3.01
C PRO A 254 -7.73 9.39 -4.09
N ARG A 255 -7.79 8.11 -3.72
CA ARG A 255 -8.25 7.03 -4.60
C ARG A 255 -9.74 7.07 -4.91
N ALA A 256 -10.55 7.60 -3.98
CA ALA A 256 -11.98 7.78 -4.12
C ALA A 256 -12.46 9.01 -3.34
N GLY A 257 -13.68 9.48 -3.63
CA GLY A 257 -14.23 10.64 -2.93
C GLY A 257 -14.43 10.44 -1.41
N HIS A 258 -14.61 9.19 -0.96
CA HIS A 258 -14.93 8.84 0.42
C HIS A 258 -13.80 8.18 1.22
N TYR A 259 -12.67 7.84 0.59
CA TYR A 259 -11.46 7.40 1.28
C TYR A 259 -10.19 7.76 0.50
N GLN A 260 -9.09 7.98 1.23
CA GLN A 260 -7.80 8.34 0.64
C GLN A 260 -6.96 7.10 0.33
N ILE A 261 -6.95 6.11 1.23
CA ILE A 261 -6.06 4.96 1.16
C ILE A 261 -6.79 3.66 1.54
N CYS A 262 -6.27 2.51 1.10
CA CYS A 262 -6.74 1.17 1.49
C CYS A 262 -5.81 0.52 2.52
N ASP A 263 -6.28 -0.52 3.23
CA ASP A 263 -5.53 -1.22 4.29
C ASP A 263 -4.75 -2.46 3.82
N THR A 264 -4.54 -2.61 2.52
CA THR A 264 -3.86 -3.77 1.90
C THR A 264 -2.46 -3.41 1.39
N THR A 265 -1.72 -4.42 0.92
CA THR A 265 -0.41 -4.23 0.27
C THR A 265 -0.47 -3.46 -1.05
N ALA A 266 -1.66 -3.24 -1.62
CA ALA A 266 -1.84 -2.30 -2.74
C ALA A 266 -1.65 -0.84 -2.31
N CYS A 267 -1.72 -0.57 -1.00
CA CYS A 267 -1.54 0.72 -0.36
C CYS A 267 -0.50 0.56 0.78
N GLN A 268 -0.93 0.66 2.05
CA GLN A 268 -0.12 0.32 3.23
C GLN A 268 -0.92 -0.58 4.15
N VAL A 269 -0.28 -1.61 4.71
CA VAL A 269 -0.99 -2.53 5.60
C VAL A 269 -1.33 -1.82 6.90
N TYR A 270 -2.61 -1.55 7.13
CA TYR A 270 -3.11 -0.86 8.32
C TYR A 270 -3.90 -1.83 9.21
N ARG A 271 -3.37 -2.15 10.40
CA ARG A 271 -3.97 -3.14 11.29
C ARG A 271 -4.81 -2.54 12.42
N GLY A 272 -5.07 -1.23 12.41
CA GLY A 272 -5.73 -0.57 13.54
C GLY A 272 -4.97 -0.78 14.85
N VAL A 273 -5.69 -0.96 15.96
CA VAL A 273 -5.09 -1.05 17.31
C VAL A 273 -4.25 -2.32 17.50
N SER A 274 -4.62 -3.44 16.86
CA SER A 274 -3.85 -4.68 17.00
C SER A 274 -2.48 -4.63 16.32
N GLY A 275 -2.25 -3.63 15.47
CA GLY A 275 -0.93 -3.34 14.88
C GLY A 275 -0.02 -2.49 15.74
N GLU A 276 -0.52 -1.85 16.80
CA GLU A 276 0.27 -0.91 17.61
C GLU A 276 1.35 -1.65 18.42
N HIS A 277 2.53 -1.05 18.55
CA HIS A 277 3.63 -1.60 19.35
C HIS A 277 4.32 -0.47 20.14
N PRO A 278 4.62 -0.63 21.45
CA PRO A 278 5.15 0.45 22.29
C PRO A 278 6.42 1.13 21.74
N SER A 279 7.38 0.34 21.22
CA SER A 279 8.61 0.89 20.62
C SER A 279 8.34 1.71 19.35
N ALA A 280 7.40 1.27 18.51
CA ALA A 280 7.01 2.03 17.33
C ALA A 280 6.20 3.27 17.73
N ASP A 281 5.33 3.18 18.73
CA ASP A 281 4.59 4.32 19.27
C ASP A 281 5.53 5.40 19.81
N ALA A 282 6.64 5.01 20.44
CA ALA A 282 7.69 5.94 20.84
C ALA A 282 8.30 6.65 19.62
N ALA A 283 8.70 5.91 18.58
CA ALA A 283 9.24 6.50 17.35
C ALA A 283 8.23 7.44 16.64
N VAL A 284 6.94 7.06 16.60
CA VAL A 284 5.86 7.89 16.06
C VAL A 284 5.70 9.17 16.85
N ARG A 285 5.77 9.09 18.19
CA ARG A 285 5.68 10.26 19.08
C ARG A 285 6.88 11.20 18.91
N GLU A 286 8.10 10.68 18.84
CA GLU A 286 9.31 11.50 18.62
C GLU A 286 9.31 12.19 17.25
N THR A 287 8.67 11.59 16.25
CA THR A 287 8.50 12.15 14.90
C THR A 287 7.14 12.79 14.67
N ARG A 288 6.41 13.14 15.75
CA ARG A 288 5.01 13.60 15.70
C ARG A 288 4.77 14.68 14.66
N GLY A 289 3.89 14.35 13.72
CA GLY A 289 3.48 15.22 12.61
C GLY A 289 4.59 15.58 11.63
N ARG A 290 5.77 14.96 11.66
CA ARG A 290 6.86 15.22 10.70
C ARG A 290 6.62 14.46 9.41
N ILE A 291 6.61 15.19 8.30
CA ILE A 291 6.52 14.66 6.94
C ILE A 291 7.66 15.22 6.08
N LEU A 292 7.84 14.65 4.89
CA LEU A 292 8.75 15.17 3.86
C LEU A 292 7.94 15.86 2.76
N THR A 293 8.39 17.03 2.32
CA THR A 293 7.78 17.78 1.22
C THR A 293 8.79 18.01 0.11
N HIS A 294 8.30 18.15 -1.12
CA HIS A 294 9.09 18.61 -2.26
C HIS A 294 8.25 19.63 -3.01
N GLN A 295 8.76 20.86 -3.14
CA GLN A 295 7.99 21.99 -3.69
C GLN A 295 6.68 22.22 -2.91
N ASP A 296 6.79 22.28 -1.57
CA ASP A 296 5.68 22.48 -0.61
C ASP A 296 4.56 21.43 -0.59
N GLU A 297 4.60 20.43 -1.47
CA GLU A 297 3.67 19.30 -1.50
C GLU A 297 4.25 18.07 -0.78
N PRO A 298 3.43 17.24 -0.10
CA PRO A 298 3.89 15.99 0.48
C PRO A 298 4.61 15.11 -0.55
N ALA A 299 5.79 14.60 -0.23
CA ALA A 299 6.56 13.77 -1.16
C ALA A 299 5.98 12.35 -1.24
N PHE A 300 6.00 11.73 -2.43
CA PHE A 300 5.63 10.33 -2.59
C PHE A 300 6.72 9.38 -2.05
N THR A 301 6.74 9.19 -0.73
CA THR A 301 7.79 8.45 0.00
C THR A 301 7.60 6.94 -0.04
N GLN A 302 7.75 6.35 -1.23
CA GLN A 302 7.76 4.88 -1.39
C GLN A 302 8.91 4.25 -0.59
N PHE A 303 8.69 3.02 -0.12
CA PHE A 303 9.69 2.23 0.59
C PHE A 303 9.48 0.74 0.32
N SER A 304 10.53 -0.05 0.50
CA SER A 304 10.47 -1.50 0.33
C SER A 304 11.43 -2.22 1.27
N SER A 305 11.25 -3.53 1.44
CA SER A 305 12.03 -4.32 2.40
C SER A 305 13.54 -4.14 2.22
N SER A 306 14.07 -4.42 1.03
CA SER A 306 15.50 -4.33 0.77
C SER A 306 15.77 -3.79 -0.64
N SER A 307 16.70 -2.86 -0.75
CA SER A 307 17.15 -2.34 -2.05
C SER A 307 18.04 -3.34 -2.78
N GLY A 308 18.68 -4.27 -2.08
CA GLY A 308 19.70 -5.15 -2.64
C GLY A 308 21.04 -4.44 -2.86
N GLY A 309 21.24 -3.26 -2.26
CA GLY A 309 22.41 -2.41 -2.44
C GLY A 309 22.27 -1.31 -3.49
N TRP A 310 21.09 -1.17 -4.11
CA TRP A 310 20.80 -0.10 -5.09
C TRP A 310 19.31 0.21 -5.15
N THR A 311 18.95 1.48 -4.97
CA THR A 311 17.57 1.95 -5.17
C THR A 311 17.22 2.01 -6.67
N SER A 312 15.94 1.99 -6.99
CA SER A 312 15.43 2.13 -8.36
C SER A 312 14.88 3.54 -8.56
N ALA A 313 15.16 4.14 -9.71
CA ALA A 313 14.68 5.47 -10.06
C ALA A 313 13.16 5.47 -10.27
N ASN A 314 12.50 6.53 -9.85
CA ASN A 314 11.12 6.82 -10.21
C ASN A 314 11.04 8.16 -10.96
N GLN A 315 9.85 8.55 -11.43
CA GLN A 315 9.60 9.82 -12.12
C GLN A 315 9.80 11.06 -11.25
N PHE A 316 9.81 10.87 -9.92
CA PHE A 316 10.04 11.94 -8.97
C PHE A 316 11.55 12.16 -8.76
N PRO A 317 12.06 13.41 -8.83
CA PRO A 317 13.49 13.69 -8.73
C PRO A 317 14.09 13.31 -7.38
N TYR A 318 13.27 13.31 -6.33
CA TYR A 318 13.64 12.84 -4.99
C TYR A 318 13.58 11.31 -4.82
N LEU A 319 13.37 10.53 -5.89
CA LEU A 319 13.46 9.07 -5.89
C LEU A 319 14.48 8.59 -6.93
N PRO A 320 15.77 8.94 -6.82
CA PRO A 320 16.78 8.51 -7.78
C PRO A 320 17.18 7.04 -7.60
N ALA A 321 17.70 6.43 -8.68
CA ALA A 321 18.48 5.21 -8.56
C ALA A 321 19.87 5.56 -8.03
N LYS A 322 20.28 4.95 -6.91
CA LYS A 322 21.62 5.13 -6.37
C LYS A 322 22.06 3.95 -5.53
N LYS A 323 23.37 3.82 -5.37
CA LYS A 323 23.98 2.83 -4.47
C LYS A 323 23.49 3.07 -3.05
N ASP A 324 23.10 1.98 -2.39
CA ASP A 324 22.70 1.94 -0.99
C ASP A 324 23.76 1.17 -0.20
N PRO A 325 24.70 1.87 0.46
CA PRO A 325 25.79 1.22 1.19
C PRO A 325 25.33 0.58 2.50
N TYR A 326 24.08 0.81 2.92
CA TYR A 326 23.58 0.40 4.23
C TYR A 326 22.78 -0.90 4.18
N ASP A 327 22.20 -1.25 3.03
CA ASP A 327 21.36 -2.45 2.86
C ASP A 327 22.13 -3.78 3.07
N GLY A 328 23.43 -3.82 2.75
CA GLY A 328 24.24 -5.04 2.74
C GLY A 328 24.76 -5.55 4.09
N TRP A 329 24.18 -5.14 5.22
CA TRP A 329 24.62 -5.60 6.54
C TRP A 329 24.20 -7.05 6.84
N SER A 330 24.89 -7.71 7.77
CA SER A 330 24.81 -9.17 7.99
C SER A 330 23.42 -9.70 8.39
N GLY A 331 22.55 -8.86 8.94
CA GLY A 331 21.18 -9.24 9.30
C GLY A 331 20.14 -8.96 8.22
N ASN A 332 20.55 -8.60 6.99
CA ASN A 332 19.64 -8.50 5.85
C ASN A 332 19.65 -9.79 4.99
N PRO A 333 18.71 -10.73 5.20
CA PRO A 333 18.60 -11.96 4.39
C PRO A 333 18.05 -11.70 2.97
N ASN A 334 17.64 -10.46 2.67
CA ASN A 334 17.07 -10.07 1.39
C ASN A 334 18.08 -9.33 0.51
N HIS A 335 19.24 -8.95 1.03
CA HIS A 335 20.28 -8.29 0.24
C HIS A 335 20.67 -9.14 -0.98
N THR A 336 20.91 -10.44 -0.75
CA THR A 336 21.08 -11.45 -1.79
C THR A 336 20.27 -12.67 -1.42
N TRP A 337 19.55 -13.25 -2.39
CA TRP A 337 18.74 -14.43 -2.21
C TRP A 337 18.90 -15.42 -3.37
N ARG A 338 18.59 -16.68 -3.08
CA ARG A 338 18.61 -17.78 -4.05
C ARG A 338 17.29 -18.52 -3.97
N THR A 339 16.76 -18.95 -5.11
CA THR A 339 15.59 -19.81 -5.18
C THR A 339 15.62 -20.63 -6.46
N SER A 340 14.66 -21.52 -6.64
CA SER A 340 14.48 -22.29 -7.86
C SER A 340 13.01 -22.38 -8.21
N VAL A 341 12.67 -22.29 -9.49
CA VAL A 341 11.28 -22.35 -9.97
C VAL A 341 11.13 -23.50 -10.96
N ASP A 342 10.05 -24.28 -10.83
CA ASP A 342 9.73 -25.31 -11.82
C ASP A 342 9.40 -24.68 -13.17
N VAL A 343 9.99 -25.19 -14.24
CA VAL A 343 9.72 -24.74 -15.63
C VAL A 343 8.22 -24.83 -15.94
N SER A 344 7.56 -25.88 -15.46
CA SER A 344 6.11 -26.06 -15.63
C SER A 344 5.28 -24.93 -14.98
N ARG A 345 5.79 -24.26 -13.95
CA ARG A 345 5.12 -23.09 -13.35
C ARG A 345 5.15 -21.89 -14.29
N ILE A 346 6.25 -21.68 -14.99
CA ILE A 346 6.39 -20.63 -16.01
C ILE A 346 5.45 -20.94 -17.18
N GLU A 347 5.44 -22.18 -17.67
CA GLU A 347 4.56 -22.60 -18.77
C GLU A 347 3.08 -22.47 -18.39
N ARG A 348 2.68 -22.80 -17.16
CA ARG A 348 1.31 -22.57 -16.68
C ARG A 348 0.94 -21.10 -16.57
N ALA A 349 1.87 -20.23 -16.21
CA ALA A 349 1.63 -18.79 -16.15
C ALA A 349 1.50 -18.17 -17.56
N TRP A 350 2.18 -18.73 -18.56
CA TRP A 350 2.11 -18.27 -19.96
C TRP A 350 1.90 -19.44 -20.93
N PRO A 351 0.73 -20.09 -20.94
CA PRO A 351 0.49 -21.35 -21.66
C PRO A 351 0.69 -21.23 -23.18
N ALA A 352 0.57 -20.02 -23.70
CA ALA A 352 0.70 -19.77 -25.12
C ALA A 352 2.13 -19.94 -25.66
N ILE A 353 3.17 -19.94 -24.81
CA ILE A 353 4.55 -20.20 -25.25
C ILE A 353 4.75 -21.67 -25.64
N GLY A 354 3.90 -22.59 -25.16
CA GLY A 354 4.16 -24.03 -25.23
C GLY A 354 5.33 -24.39 -24.31
N ASN A 355 6.26 -25.23 -24.78
CA ASN A 355 7.42 -25.61 -23.98
C ASN A 355 8.43 -24.46 -23.92
N LEU A 356 8.86 -24.07 -22.73
CA LEU A 356 9.84 -23.01 -22.54
C LEU A 356 11.23 -23.49 -23.02
N ARG A 357 11.87 -22.74 -23.93
CA ARG A 357 13.21 -23.05 -24.46
C ARG A 357 14.29 -22.16 -23.87
N SER A 358 14.01 -20.87 -23.76
CA SER A 358 14.94 -19.91 -23.15
C SER A 358 14.22 -18.68 -22.61
N ILE A 359 14.90 -17.95 -21.75
CA ILE A 359 14.50 -16.62 -21.32
C ILE A 359 15.53 -15.63 -21.88
N LYS A 360 15.07 -14.64 -22.65
CA LYS A 360 15.92 -13.55 -23.14
C LYS A 360 15.58 -12.26 -22.41
N VAL A 361 16.44 -11.78 -21.53
CA VAL A 361 16.29 -10.44 -20.93
C VAL A 361 16.70 -9.42 -21.98
N THR A 362 15.82 -8.45 -22.23
CA THR A 362 15.95 -7.46 -23.30
C THR A 362 16.20 -6.04 -22.79
N ARG A 363 15.74 -5.71 -21.57
CA ARG A 363 15.98 -4.40 -20.95
C ARG A 363 16.13 -4.49 -19.44
N ARG A 364 17.03 -3.68 -18.88
CA ARG A 364 17.24 -3.53 -17.44
C ARG A 364 17.41 -2.06 -17.05
N ASP A 365 17.22 -1.74 -15.78
CA ASP A 365 17.34 -0.37 -15.25
C ASP A 365 18.78 0.19 -15.22
N GLY A 366 19.81 -0.60 -15.54
CA GLY A 366 21.20 -0.16 -15.67
C GLY A 366 22.01 -0.11 -14.37
N ASN A 367 21.42 -0.48 -13.22
CA ASN A 367 22.00 -0.19 -11.91
C ASN A 367 22.57 -1.43 -11.20
N GLY A 368 23.88 -1.45 -10.92
CA GLY A 368 24.53 -2.52 -10.15
C GLY A 368 24.73 -3.84 -10.91
N GLN A 369 24.84 -4.96 -10.18
CA GLN A 369 25.12 -6.28 -10.74
C GLN A 369 24.11 -6.69 -11.82
N TRP A 370 24.59 -7.40 -12.83
CA TRP A 370 23.82 -7.86 -14.01
C TRP A 370 23.19 -6.75 -14.84
N LYS A 371 23.58 -5.49 -14.61
CA LYS A 371 22.95 -4.29 -15.17
C LYS A 371 21.58 -3.98 -14.55
N GLY A 372 21.34 -4.48 -13.33
CA GLY A 372 20.21 -4.08 -12.48
C GLY A 372 18.90 -4.82 -12.68
N ARG A 373 17.78 -4.17 -12.33
CA ARG A 373 16.45 -4.77 -12.35
C ARG A 373 15.98 -5.06 -13.77
N ILE A 374 15.36 -6.21 -13.98
CA ILE A 374 14.73 -6.56 -15.26
C ILE A 374 13.49 -5.70 -15.46
N GLU A 375 13.47 -4.94 -16.55
CA GLU A 375 12.30 -4.18 -16.97
C GLU A 375 11.49 -4.96 -18.01
N SER A 376 12.18 -5.62 -18.95
CA SER A 376 11.57 -6.43 -20.00
C SER A 376 12.37 -7.68 -20.32
N LEU A 377 11.66 -8.77 -20.61
CA LEU A 377 12.21 -10.03 -21.08
C LEU A 377 11.24 -10.72 -22.05
N THR A 378 11.78 -11.60 -22.88
CA THR A 378 11.03 -12.47 -23.78
C THR A 378 11.17 -13.92 -23.33
N LEU A 379 10.03 -14.57 -23.07
CA LEU A 379 9.92 -16.01 -22.92
C LEU A 379 9.92 -16.63 -24.32
N VAL A 380 10.96 -17.39 -24.65
CA VAL A 380 11.10 -18.06 -25.95
C VAL A 380 10.53 -19.45 -25.84
N GLY A 381 9.38 -19.67 -26.47
CA GLY A 381 8.63 -20.90 -26.42
C GLY A 381 8.73 -21.73 -27.68
N GLY A 382 8.34 -23.00 -27.59
CA GLY A 382 8.22 -23.88 -28.75
C GLY A 382 7.07 -23.52 -29.71
N LYS A 383 6.06 -22.78 -29.24
CA LYS A 383 4.93 -22.33 -30.07
C LYS A 383 5.04 -20.86 -30.48
N ARG A 384 5.33 -19.98 -29.52
CA ARG A 384 5.50 -18.55 -29.75
C ARG A 384 6.40 -17.92 -28.70
N ASN A 385 6.88 -16.73 -29.01
CA ASN A 385 7.58 -15.88 -28.06
C ASN A 385 6.59 -14.93 -27.39
N VAL A 386 6.76 -14.70 -26.08
CA VAL A 386 5.94 -13.74 -25.32
C VAL A 386 6.86 -12.79 -24.58
N THR A 387 6.73 -11.50 -24.84
CA THR A 387 7.44 -10.45 -24.09
C THR A 387 6.61 -10.02 -22.90
N ILE A 388 7.23 -9.96 -21.73
CA ILE A 388 6.62 -9.55 -20.46
C ILE A 388 7.53 -8.57 -19.71
N SER A 389 6.98 -7.90 -18.70
CA SER A 389 7.78 -7.10 -17.78
C SER A 389 8.44 -7.99 -16.72
N GLY A 390 9.49 -7.46 -16.08
CA GLY A 390 10.09 -8.10 -14.91
C GLY A 390 9.07 -8.28 -13.76
N ASP A 391 8.18 -7.32 -13.54
CA ASP A 391 7.16 -7.42 -12.49
C ASP A 391 6.11 -8.49 -12.80
N SER A 392 5.68 -8.65 -14.06
CA SER A 392 4.81 -9.76 -14.45
C SER A 392 5.45 -11.12 -14.11
N LEU A 393 6.76 -11.26 -14.37
CA LEU A 393 7.49 -12.46 -13.96
C LEU A 393 7.53 -12.61 -12.44
N ARG A 394 7.93 -11.55 -11.73
CA ARG A 394 8.07 -11.52 -10.28
C ARG A 394 6.79 -11.94 -9.58
N PHE A 395 5.65 -11.35 -9.94
CA PHE A 395 4.36 -11.65 -9.31
C PHE A 395 3.87 -13.06 -9.63
N ALA A 396 3.93 -13.48 -10.90
CA ALA A 396 3.50 -14.84 -11.29
C ALA A 396 4.30 -15.94 -10.58
N LEU A 397 5.60 -15.70 -10.35
CA LEU A 397 6.51 -16.67 -9.76
C LEU A 397 6.73 -16.47 -8.24
N GLY A 398 6.19 -15.42 -7.64
CA GLY A 398 6.39 -15.12 -6.21
C GLY A 398 7.85 -14.77 -5.87
N LEU A 399 8.55 -14.08 -6.77
CA LEU A 399 9.94 -13.67 -6.56
C LEU A 399 10.01 -12.40 -5.70
N LYS A 400 11.11 -12.22 -4.97
CA LYS A 400 11.29 -11.08 -4.07
C LYS A 400 11.42 -9.75 -4.82
N SER A 401 12.11 -9.73 -5.95
CA SER A 401 12.35 -8.51 -6.74
C SER A 401 12.47 -8.84 -8.23
N THR A 402 12.68 -7.81 -9.04
CA THR A 402 13.06 -7.93 -10.46
C THR A 402 14.59 -7.86 -10.68
N TRP A 403 15.38 -7.66 -9.61
CA TRP A 403 16.84 -7.65 -9.69
C TRP A 403 17.39 -9.05 -9.57
N LEU A 404 17.42 -9.77 -10.69
CA LEU A 404 17.80 -11.19 -10.71
C LEU A 404 18.51 -11.62 -11.99
N THR A 405 19.12 -12.80 -11.90
CA THR A 405 19.65 -13.58 -13.01
C THR A 405 19.21 -15.05 -12.89
N PHE A 406 19.14 -15.73 -14.03
CA PHE A 406 18.91 -17.16 -14.10
C PHE A 406 20.24 -17.91 -14.16
N LYS A 407 20.26 -19.13 -13.62
CA LYS A 407 21.33 -20.10 -13.77
C LYS A 407 20.71 -21.39 -14.35
N PRO A 408 21.17 -21.84 -15.53
CA PRO A 408 20.69 -23.07 -16.16
C PRO A 408 20.82 -24.30 -15.26
#